data_AF-A0A2M8DE82-F1
#
_entry.id   AF-A0A2M8DE82-F1
#
_cell.length_a   1.000
_cell.length_b   1.000
_cell.length_c   1.000
_cell.angle_alpha   90.00
_cell.angle_beta   90.00
_cell.angle_gamma   90.00
#
_symmetry.space_group_name_H-M   'P 1'
#
loop_
_entity.id
_entity.type
_entity.pdbx_description
1 polymer ?
#
loop_
_entity_poly.entity_id
_entity_poly.type
_entity_poly.pdbx_seq_one_letter_code
_entity_poly.pdbx_strand_id
1 'polypeptide(L)'
;YSILTAEQLKNLSLRLRGINTIYPTFPPQLTTSPTPIPIIGDVDQNNKIEMLDYYYFIRAAYSGMLPMGMNADVNKDGQVNDQDRDIIIKKINK
;
A
#
# COMPACT_ATOMS: atom_id res chain seq x y z
N TYR A 1 18.15 12.69 -9.16
CA TYR A 1 16.96 12.14 -9.84
C TYR A 1 15.73 12.53 -9.04
N SER A 2 14.85 13.36 -9.60
CA SER A 2 13.62 13.78 -8.92
C SER A 2 12.49 12.84 -9.34
N ILE A 3 11.94 12.07 -8.40
CA ILE A 3 10.79 11.20 -8.66
C ILE A 3 9.57 12.11 -8.82
N LEU A 4 8.83 11.95 -9.92
CA LEU A 4 7.60 12.69 -10.14
C LEU A 4 6.57 12.27 -9.08
N THR A 5 5.95 13.25 -8.45
CA THR A 5 4.80 13.03 -7.57
C THR A 5 3.62 12.45 -8.37
N ALA A 6 2.67 11.82 -7.68
CA ALA A 6 1.46 11.28 -8.32
C ALA A 6 0.69 12.36 -9.13
N GLU A 7 0.66 13.60 -8.63
CA GLU A 7 0.07 14.76 -9.32
C GLU A 7 0.82 15.10 -10.62
N GLN A 8 2.16 15.06 -10.57
CA GLN A 8 2.99 15.29 -11.74
C GLN A 8 2.86 14.19 -12.80
N LEU A 9 2.75 12.92 -12.37
CA LEU A 9 2.47 11.78 -13.26
C LEU A 9 1.09 11.91 -13.93
N LYS A 10 0.06 12.28 -13.16
CA LYS A 10 -1.29 12.52 -13.66
C LYS A 10 -1.31 13.64 -14.71
N ASN A 11 -0.68 14.77 -14.42
CA ASN A 11 -0.60 15.90 -15.35
C ASN A 11 0.23 15.58 -16.61
N LEU A 12 1.29 14.80 -16.47
CA LEU A 12 2.07 14.31 -17.61
C LEU A 12 1.21 13.40 -18.51
N SER A 13 0.46 12.48 -17.90
CA SER A 13 -0.44 11.57 -18.64
C SER A 13 -1.51 12.34 -19.42
N LEU A 14 -2.04 13.43 -18.88
CA LEU A 14 -3.04 14.26 -19.55
C LEU A 14 -2.45 15.01 -20.76
N ARG A 15 -1.22 15.53 -20.63
CA ARG A 15 -0.51 16.20 -21.72
C ARG A 15 -0.15 15.25 -22.86
N LEU A 16 0.19 14.01 -22.55
CA LEU A 16 0.56 12.99 -23.54
C LEU A 16 -0.65 12.37 -24.27
N ARG A 17 -1.90 12.60 -23.83
CA ARG A 17 -3.10 12.12 -24.53
C ARG A 17 -3.39 12.83 -25.86
N GLY A 18 -2.66 13.90 -26.19
CA GLY A 18 -2.86 14.70 -27.41
C GLY A 18 -2.02 14.29 -28.63
N ILE A 19 -1.17 13.27 -28.52
CA ILE A 19 -0.40 12.73 -29.66
C ILE A 19 -1.23 11.67 -30.37
N ASN A 20 -1.79 12.07 -31.51
CA ASN A 20 -2.66 11.28 -32.37
C ASN A 20 -1.87 10.16 -33.06
N THR A 21 -1.66 9.04 -32.39
CA THR A 21 -1.09 7.82 -33.00
C THR A 21 -2.21 6.96 -33.55
N ILE A 22 -2.13 6.63 -34.84
CA ILE A 22 -3.10 5.89 -35.68
C ILE A 22 -3.17 4.39 -35.32
N TYR A 23 -3.00 4.04 -34.04
CA TYR A 23 -3.32 2.71 -33.54
C TYR A 23 -4.79 2.68 -33.14
N PRO A 24 -5.52 1.57 -33.32
CA PRO A 24 -6.82 1.42 -32.69
C PRO A 24 -6.62 1.56 -31.18
N THR A 25 -6.91 2.75 -30.67
CA THR A 25 -6.95 3.01 -29.25
C THR A 25 -8.18 2.27 -28.77
N PHE A 26 -7.97 1.04 -28.27
CA PHE A 26 -8.92 0.51 -27.30
C PHE A 26 -9.08 1.64 -26.27
N PRO A 27 -10.33 2.10 -26.00
CA PRO A 27 -10.53 3.04 -24.89
C PRO A 27 -9.80 2.41 -23.70
N PRO A 28 -9.07 3.20 -22.87
CA PRO A 28 -8.46 2.65 -21.68
C PRO A 28 -9.56 1.92 -20.93
N GLN A 29 -9.57 0.59 -21.04
CA GLN A 29 -10.40 -0.22 -20.19
C GLN A 29 -9.86 0.15 -18.83
N LEU A 30 -10.71 0.80 -18.03
CA LEU A 30 -10.51 0.86 -16.60
C LEU A 30 -10.47 -0.60 -16.19
N THR A 31 -9.27 -1.19 -16.22
CA THR A 31 -9.00 -2.39 -15.47
C THR A 31 -9.11 -1.90 -14.05
N THR A 32 -10.33 -1.92 -13.52
CA THR A 32 -10.58 -1.91 -12.09
C THR A 32 -10.01 -3.21 -11.59
N SER A 33 -8.68 -3.33 -11.61
CA SER A 33 -7.97 -4.27 -10.76
C SER A 33 -8.52 -3.95 -9.38
N PRO A 34 -9.26 -4.87 -8.75
CA PRO A 34 -9.81 -4.61 -7.43
C PRO A 34 -8.61 -4.22 -6.58
N THR A 35 -8.60 -2.98 -6.10
CA THR A 35 -7.58 -2.54 -5.16
C THR A 35 -7.73 -3.48 -3.97
N PRO A 36 -6.71 -4.30 -3.65
CA PRO A 36 -6.85 -5.26 -2.57
C PRO A 36 -7.32 -4.53 -1.32
N ILE A 37 -8.42 -5.00 -0.72
CA ILE A 37 -8.92 -4.41 0.52
C ILE A 37 -7.83 -4.72 1.56
N PRO A 38 -7.18 -3.70 2.16
CA PRO A 38 -6.10 -3.96 3.09
C PRO A 38 -6.62 -4.76 4.27
N ILE A 39 -5.97 -5.88 4.55
CA ILE A 39 -6.35 -6.73 5.67
C ILE A 39 -5.82 -6.07 6.94
N ILE A 40 -6.71 -5.77 7.88
CA ILE A 40 -6.29 -5.23 9.18
C ILE A 40 -5.31 -6.23 9.84
N GLY A 41 -4.16 -5.78 10.30
CA GLY A 41 -3.13 -6.62 10.93
C GLY A 41 -2.15 -7.29 9.97
N ASP A 42 -2.31 -7.10 8.65
CA ASP A 42 -1.36 -7.52 7.62
C ASP A 42 -0.38 -6.36 7.36
N VAL A 43 0.80 -6.46 7.95
CA VAL A 43 1.83 -5.40 7.94
C VAL A 43 2.61 -5.47 6.64
N ASP A 44 2.90 -6.67 6.14
CA ASP A 44 3.70 -6.88 4.94
C ASP A 44 2.90 -6.88 3.62
N GLN A 45 1.58 -6.75 3.72
CA GLN A 45 0.61 -6.71 2.63
C GLN A 45 0.60 -7.98 1.76
N ASN A 46 0.86 -9.14 2.37
CA ASN A 46 0.89 -10.43 1.68
C ASN A 46 -0.46 -11.18 1.67
N ASN A 47 -1.53 -10.55 2.17
CA ASN A 47 -2.87 -11.09 2.35
C ASN A 47 -2.99 -12.19 3.42
N LYS A 48 -2.02 -12.31 4.31
CA LYS A 48 -2.04 -13.22 5.47
C LYS A 48 -1.70 -12.42 6.72
N ILE A 49 -2.08 -12.95 7.87
CA ILE A 49 -1.75 -12.36 9.17
C ILE A 49 -1.02 -13.44 9.96
N GLU A 50 0.30 -13.32 10.01
CA GLU A 50 1.20 -14.32 10.56
C GLU A 50 2.19 -13.68 11.55
N MET A 51 3.03 -14.51 12.19
CA MET A 51 4.04 -14.02 13.13
C MET A 51 5.05 -13.06 12.47
N LEU A 52 5.19 -13.13 11.14
CA LEU A 52 6.05 -12.24 10.37
C LEU A 52 5.55 -10.78 10.41
N ASP A 53 4.23 -10.56 10.42
CA ASP A 53 3.61 -9.24 10.58
C ASP A 53 3.95 -8.63 11.94
N TYR A 54 3.89 -9.45 12.99
CA TYR A 54 4.29 -9.04 14.33
C TYR A 54 5.77 -8.64 14.38
N TYR A 55 6.65 -9.40 13.72
CA TYR A 55 8.06 -9.05 13.62
C TYR A 55 8.28 -7.70 12.92
N TYR A 56 7.58 -7.45 11.80
CA TYR A 56 7.68 -6.17 11.10
C TYR A 56 7.11 -5.01 11.91
N PHE A 57 6.01 -5.21 12.64
CA PHE A 57 5.49 -4.22 13.58
C PHE A 57 6.54 -3.84 14.64
N ILE A 58 7.16 -4.82 15.29
CA ILE A 58 8.23 -4.57 16.28
C ILE A 58 9.40 -3.84 15.62
N ARG A 59 9.83 -4.26 14.43
CA ARG A 59 10.89 -3.55 13.70
C ARG A 59 10.52 -2.09 13.42
N ALA A 60 9.27 -1.81 13.04
CA ALA A 60 8.77 -0.45 12.84
C ALA A 60 8.79 0.35 14.14
N ALA A 61 8.30 -0.22 15.24
CA ALA A 61 8.21 0.44 16.54
C ALA A 61 9.59 0.80 17.12
N TYR A 62 10.59 -0.07 16.97
CA TYR A 62 11.92 0.15 17.53
C TYR A 62 12.90 0.87 16.59
N SER A 63 12.86 0.57 15.30
CA SER A 63 13.80 1.15 14.32
C SER A 63 13.22 2.34 13.55
N GLY A 64 11.91 2.59 13.63
CA GLY A 64 11.23 3.61 12.82
C GLY A 64 11.27 3.32 11.32
N MET A 65 11.71 2.12 10.91
CA MET A 65 11.98 1.77 9.53
C MET A 65 11.17 0.53 9.12
N LEU A 66 10.43 0.67 8.03
CA LEU A 66 9.76 -0.41 7.33
C LEU A 66 10.21 -0.48 5.87
N PRO A 67 10.31 -1.68 5.29
CA PRO A 67 10.44 -1.84 3.85
C PRO A 67 9.31 -1.12 3.09
N MET A 68 9.61 -0.68 1.86
CA MET A 68 8.62 -0.04 1.00
C MET A 68 7.46 -1.00 0.71
N GLY A 69 6.23 -0.51 0.86
CA GLY A 69 5.02 -1.32 0.67
C GLY A 69 4.47 -1.95 1.95
N MET A 70 5.15 -1.83 3.09
CA MET A 70 4.63 -2.29 4.38
C MET A 70 3.96 -1.15 5.16
N ASN A 71 3.03 -1.49 6.05
CA ASN A 71 2.37 -0.53 6.93
C ASN A 71 2.13 -1.10 8.33
N ALA A 72 2.78 -0.53 9.35
CA ALA A 72 2.57 -0.91 10.75
C ALA A 72 1.36 -0.23 11.41
N ASP A 73 0.82 0.84 10.83
CA ASP A 73 -0.47 1.42 11.21
C ASP A 73 -1.56 0.56 10.57
N VAL A 74 -1.87 -0.55 11.25
CA VAL A 74 -2.74 -1.60 10.70
C VAL A 74 -4.22 -1.27 10.90
N ASN A 75 -4.53 -0.34 11.80
CA ASN A 75 -5.88 0.15 12.04
C ASN A 75 -6.22 1.44 11.25
N LYS A 76 -5.22 2.09 10.64
CA LYS A 76 -5.29 3.32 9.85
C LYS A 76 -5.74 4.55 10.64
N ASP A 77 -5.39 4.62 11.92
CA ASP A 77 -5.67 5.77 12.77
C ASP A 77 -4.59 6.87 12.68
N GLY A 78 -3.52 6.62 11.92
CA GLY A 78 -2.41 7.53 11.72
C GLY A 78 -1.31 7.41 12.78
N GLN A 79 -1.42 6.47 13.71
CA GLN A 79 -0.44 6.20 14.75
C GLN A 79 -0.02 4.73 14.70
N VAL A 80 1.24 4.47 15.06
CA VAL A 80 1.73 3.10 15.26
C VAL A 80 1.89 2.89 16.76
N ASN A 81 0.96 2.19 17.39
CA ASN A 81 0.88 2.05 18.84
C ASN A 81 0.44 0.65 19.30
N ASP A 82 0.19 0.48 20.60
CA ASP A 82 -0.20 -0.81 21.19
C ASP A 82 -1.54 -1.35 20.67
N GLN A 83 -2.41 -0.50 20.12
CA GLN A 83 -3.67 -0.94 19.51
C GLN A 83 -3.41 -1.74 18.22
N ASP A 84 -2.43 -1.33 17.41
CA ASP A 84 -1.97 -2.10 16.24
C ASP A 84 -1.42 -3.45 16.65
N ARG A 85 -0.61 -3.46 17.72
CA ARG A 85 -0.02 -4.66 18.30
C ARG A 85 -1.11 -5.67 18.70
N ASP A 86 -2.10 -5.21 19.45
CA ASP A 86 -3.19 -6.07 19.94
C ASP A 86 -4.02 -6.65 18.80
N ILE A 87 -4.23 -5.88 17.73
CA ILE A 87 -4.92 -6.34 16.52
C ILE A 87 -4.16 -7.50 15.86
N ILE A 88 -2.85 -7.36 15.67
CA ILE A 88 -2.01 -8.38 15.04
C ILE A 88 -2.04 -9.66 15.88
N ILE A 89 -1.78 -9.55 17.19
CA ILE A 89 -1.76 -10.70 18.11
C ILE A 89 -3.13 -11.41 18.14
N LYS A 90 -4.22 -10.66 18.22
CA LYS A 90 -5.57 -11.22 18.25
C LYS A 90 -5.91 -12.00 16.98
N LYS A 91 -5.34 -11.59 15.85
CA LYS A 91 -5.59 -12.22 14.55
C LYS A 91 -4.72 -13.46 14.32
N ILE A 92 -3.48 -13.46 14.81
CA ILE A 92 -2.60 -14.64 14.78
C ILE A 92 -3.16 -15.78 15.65
N ASN A 93 -3.78 -15.46 16.79
CA ASN A 93 -4.28 -16.45 17.75
C ASN A 93 -5.71 -16.96 17.45
N LYS A 94 -6.29 -16.62 16.30
CA LYS A 94 -7.64 -17.02 15.89
C LYS A 94 -7.60 -18.16 14.88
#